data_AF-A0A938LLQ0-F1
#
_entry.id   AF-A0A938LLQ0-F1
#
_cell.length_a   1.000
_cell.length_b   1.000
_cell.length_c   1.000
_cell.angle_alpha   90.00
_cell.angle_beta   90.00
_cell.angle_gamma   90.00
#
_symmetry.space_group_name_H-M   'P 1'
#
loop_
_entity.id
_entity.type
_entity.pdbx_description
1 polymer ?
#
loop_
_entity_poly.entity_id
_entity_poly.type
_entity_poly.pdbx_seq_one_letter_code
_entity_poly.pdbx_strand_id
1 'polypeptide(L)'
;MPYVSLQEYFPEVAKQETRSITVFPGSGSRLPPNDYGFLEMYCDEPGCDCRRVLFYVIARSRPGVQAVIGWGWEDVDFYARWMGSGDQTEAARLKGPALNLLSPATDLAPALVDLVRNVLLQDSKYVERIKRHYQMFRENVERNRRRQRRRPRKRR
;
A
#
# COMPACT_ATOMS: atom_id res chain seq x y z
N MET A 1 -9.32 -7.48 -7.11
CA MET A 1 -8.82 -6.10 -7.23
C MET A 1 -7.34 -6.16 -7.56
N PRO A 2 -6.92 -5.80 -8.77
CA PRO A 2 -5.50 -5.66 -9.07
C PRO A 2 -4.95 -4.47 -8.28
N TYR A 3 -3.71 -4.60 -7.81
CA TYR A 3 -2.96 -3.51 -7.21
C TYR A 3 -1.71 -3.31 -8.07
N VAL A 4 -1.41 -2.06 -8.37
CA VAL A 4 -0.32 -1.65 -9.26
C VAL A 4 0.61 -0.73 -8.48
N SER A 5 1.92 -0.85 -8.77
CA SER A 5 2.93 -0.04 -8.07
C SER A 5 2.79 1.44 -8.42
N LEU A 6 2.97 2.32 -7.44
CA LEU A 6 3.09 3.75 -7.68
C LEU A 6 4.18 4.05 -8.72
N GLN A 7 5.27 3.28 -8.71
CA GLN A 7 6.39 3.44 -9.62
C GLN A 7 6.01 3.23 -11.09
N GLU A 8 5.00 2.41 -11.39
CA GLU A 8 4.57 2.15 -12.78
C GLU A 8 3.93 3.38 -13.42
N TYR A 9 3.21 4.19 -12.64
CA TYR A 9 2.53 5.39 -13.15
C TYR A 9 3.27 6.68 -12.83
N PHE A 10 4.03 6.71 -11.75
CA PHE A 10 4.74 7.89 -11.24
C PHE A 10 6.16 7.54 -10.79
N PRO A 11 7.05 7.12 -11.72
CA PRO A 11 8.38 6.63 -11.37
C PRO A 11 9.23 7.67 -10.63
N GLU A 12 9.14 8.95 -11.02
CA GLU A 12 9.93 10.00 -10.37
C GLU A 12 9.46 10.32 -8.96
N VAL A 13 8.14 10.28 -8.73
CA VAL A 13 7.56 10.43 -7.39
C VAL A 13 8.00 9.24 -6.53
N ALA A 14 7.84 8.01 -7.04
CA ALA A 14 8.28 6.83 -6.33
C ALA A 14 9.78 6.89 -5.97
N LYS A 15 10.65 7.31 -6.91
CA LYS A 15 12.09 7.45 -6.68
C LYS A 15 12.44 8.46 -5.59
N GLN A 16 11.72 9.58 -5.53
CA GLN A 16 11.99 10.65 -4.56
C GLN A 16 11.34 10.41 -3.20
N GLU A 17 10.21 9.71 -3.18
CA GLU A 17 9.29 9.75 -2.05
C GLU A 17 9.06 8.41 -1.36
N THR A 18 9.48 7.29 -1.97
CA THR A 18 9.45 5.96 -1.33
C THR A 18 10.23 6.01 -0.02
N ARG A 19 9.59 5.59 1.07
CA ARG A 19 10.22 5.55 2.38
C ARG A 19 11.02 4.28 2.55
N SER A 20 12.16 4.39 3.24
CA SER A 20 12.83 3.27 3.86
C SER A 20 13.07 3.52 5.35
N ILE A 21 13.22 2.44 6.11
CA ILE A 21 13.60 2.48 7.52
C ILE A 21 14.83 1.60 7.70
N THR A 22 15.89 2.17 8.28
CA THR A 22 17.09 1.44 8.64
C THR A 22 16.98 0.90 10.06
N VAL A 23 17.11 -0.42 10.20
CA VAL A 23 17.26 -1.11 11.48
C VAL A 23 18.76 -1.30 11.72
N PHE A 24 19.28 -0.68 12.78
CA PHE A 24 20.70 -0.76 13.14
C PHE A 24 21.02 -2.01 13.98
N PRO A 25 22.27 -2.52 13.92
CA PRO A 25 22.74 -3.50 14.88
C PRO A 25 22.54 -3.02 16.33
N GLY A 26 22.07 -3.92 17.20
CA GLY A 26 21.87 -3.61 18.62
C GLY A 26 20.64 -2.77 18.94
N SER A 27 19.74 -2.49 17.99
CA SER A 27 18.56 -1.65 18.22
C SER A 27 17.47 -2.31 19.10
N GLY A 28 17.67 -3.55 19.57
CA GLY A 28 16.65 -4.33 20.29
C GLY A 28 15.44 -4.73 19.42
N SER A 29 15.47 -4.47 18.11
CA SER A 29 14.41 -4.86 17.19
C SER A 29 14.40 -6.37 16.96
N ARG A 30 13.20 -6.94 16.79
CA ARG A 30 13.04 -8.33 16.31
C ARG A 30 13.43 -8.49 14.84
N LEU A 31 13.60 -7.40 14.11
CA LEU A 31 14.08 -7.41 12.73
C LEU A 31 15.61 -7.47 12.70
N PRO A 32 16.20 -8.27 11.82
CA PRO A 32 17.64 -8.23 11.60
C PRO A 32 18.05 -6.84 11.06
N PRO A 33 19.30 -6.41 11.31
CA PRO A 33 19.80 -5.15 10.76
C PRO A 33 19.69 -5.12 9.23
N ASN A 34 19.01 -4.09 8.72
CA ASN A 34 18.78 -3.92 7.29
C ASN A 34 18.23 -2.53 6.97
N ASP A 35 18.15 -2.21 5.69
CA ASP A 35 17.36 -1.11 5.16
C ASP A 35 16.09 -1.69 4.52
N TYR A 36 14.94 -1.39 5.12
CA TYR A 36 13.63 -1.89 4.70
C TYR A 36 12.90 -0.83 3.89
N GLY A 37 12.65 -1.08 2.62
CA GLY A 37 11.91 -0.18 1.72
C GLY A 37 10.43 -0.54 1.66
N PHE A 38 9.56 0.47 1.59
CA PHE A 38 8.10 0.32 1.58
C PHE A 38 7.53 0.75 0.23
N LEU A 39 7.42 -0.19 -0.71
CA LEU A 39 6.87 0.09 -2.03
C LEU A 39 5.34 0.20 -1.94
N GLU A 40 4.79 1.31 -2.41
CA GLU A 40 3.36 1.60 -2.37
C GLU A 40 2.62 0.98 -3.57
N MET A 41 1.62 0.15 -3.29
CA MET A 41 0.72 -0.41 -4.29
C MET A 41 -0.71 0.10 -4.09
N TYR A 42 -1.36 0.51 -5.17
CA TYR A 42 -2.70 1.10 -5.17
C TYR A 42 -3.66 0.36 -6.10
N CYS A 43 -4.95 0.39 -5.76
CA CYS A 43 -6.00 -0.22 -6.57
C CYS A 43 -6.17 0.52 -7.90
N ASP A 44 -6.07 -0.21 -9.01
CA ASP A 44 -6.22 0.31 -10.37
C ASP A 44 -7.64 0.14 -10.95
N GLU A 45 -8.57 -0.36 -10.14
CA GLU A 45 -9.95 -0.57 -10.56
C GLU A 45 -10.68 0.77 -10.78
N PRO A 46 -11.23 1.06 -11.97
CA PRO A 46 -11.88 2.33 -12.21
C PRO A 46 -13.23 2.46 -11.48
N GLY A 47 -13.41 3.55 -10.75
CA GLY A 47 -14.57 3.84 -9.88
C GLY A 47 -14.39 3.40 -8.42
N CYS A 48 -13.30 2.72 -8.07
CA CYS A 48 -13.03 2.27 -6.71
C CYS A 48 -12.44 3.39 -5.82
N ASP A 49 -13.07 3.73 -4.70
CA ASP A 49 -12.51 4.64 -3.68
C ASP A 49 -12.14 3.85 -2.41
N CYS A 50 -11.31 2.82 -2.55
CA CYS A 50 -10.97 1.96 -1.43
C CYS A 50 -10.17 2.65 -0.32
N ARG A 51 -9.49 3.78 -0.59
CA ARG A 51 -8.69 4.53 0.40
C ARG A 51 -7.71 3.66 1.20
N ARG A 52 -6.92 2.87 0.46
CA ARG A 52 -5.97 1.89 0.99
C ARG A 52 -4.66 1.93 0.24
N VAL A 53 -3.61 1.49 0.92
CA VAL A 53 -2.32 1.16 0.35
C VAL A 53 -1.93 -0.26 0.76
N LEU A 54 -1.27 -0.99 -0.14
CA LEU A 54 -0.49 -2.16 0.23
C LEU A 54 0.99 -1.78 0.19
N PHE A 55 1.70 -2.00 1.29
CA PHE A 55 3.15 -1.87 1.34
C PHE A 55 3.79 -3.20 0.98
N TYR A 56 4.49 -3.22 -0.14
CA TYR A 56 5.40 -4.30 -0.49
C TYR A 56 6.74 -3.99 0.18
N VAL A 57 7.02 -4.71 1.26
CA VAL A 57 8.23 -4.49 2.04
C VAL A 57 9.38 -5.27 1.43
N ILE A 58 10.45 -4.59 1.06
CA ILE A 58 11.69 -5.19 0.56
C ILE A 58 12.82 -4.91 1.55
N ALA A 59 13.83 -5.77 1.58
CA ALA A 59 15.03 -5.55 2.38
C ALA A 59 16.25 -5.48 1.46
N ARG A 60 17.14 -4.52 1.71
CA ARG A 60 18.31 -4.28 0.84
C ARG A 60 19.17 -5.53 0.64
N SER A 61 19.41 -6.31 1.70
CA SER A 61 20.28 -7.50 1.63
C SER A 61 19.55 -8.83 1.45
N ARG A 62 18.22 -8.83 1.25
CA ARG A 62 17.44 -10.07 1.06
C ARG A 62 16.65 -9.99 -0.25
N PRO A 63 16.66 -11.05 -1.08
CA PRO A 63 15.88 -11.05 -2.31
C PRO A 63 14.38 -11.08 -2.02
N GLY A 64 13.61 -10.44 -2.89
CA GLY A 64 12.16 -10.52 -2.92
C GLY A 64 11.43 -9.73 -1.83
N VAL A 65 10.10 -9.90 -1.83
CA VAL A 65 9.20 -9.26 -0.88
C VAL A 65 9.26 -10.00 0.46
N GLN A 66 9.49 -9.24 1.53
CA GLN A 66 9.58 -9.76 2.89
C GLN A 66 8.21 -9.84 3.56
N ALA A 67 7.32 -8.89 3.25
CA ALA A 67 5.91 -8.92 3.66
C ALA A 67 5.08 -8.00 2.76
N VAL A 68 3.80 -8.32 2.61
CA VAL A 68 2.79 -7.40 2.07
C VAL A 68 1.86 -6.99 3.19
N ILE A 69 1.83 -5.70 3.49
CA ILE A 69 1.06 -5.13 4.62
C ILE A 69 0.01 -4.19 4.06
N GLY A 70 -1.26 -4.48 4.31
CA GLY A 70 -2.37 -3.61 3.96
C GLY A 70 -2.66 -2.61 5.06
N TRP A 71 -2.92 -1.36 4.67
CA TRP A 71 -3.36 -0.32 5.57
C TRP A 71 -4.42 0.56 4.91
N GLY A 72 -5.46 0.87 5.69
CA GLY A 72 -6.54 1.77 5.34
C GLY A 72 -6.65 2.89 6.36
N TRP A 73 -6.78 4.13 5.90
CA TRP A 73 -6.81 5.31 6.79
C TRP A 73 -8.22 5.75 7.20
N GLU A 74 -9.26 5.11 6.66
CA GLU A 74 -10.64 5.39 7.07
C GLU A 74 -11.05 4.57 8.31
N ASP A 75 -12.20 4.90 8.88
CA ASP A 75 -12.78 4.14 9.98
C ASP A 75 -13.36 2.79 9.51
N VAL A 76 -13.70 1.94 10.49
CA VAL A 76 -14.24 0.60 10.21
C VAL A 76 -15.60 0.70 9.51
N ASP A 77 -16.42 1.69 9.86
CA ASP A 77 -17.75 1.87 9.28
C ASP A 77 -17.69 2.23 7.79
N PHE A 78 -16.69 3.04 7.38
CA PHE A 78 -16.40 3.31 5.99
C PHE A 78 -16.12 2.00 5.25
N TYR A 79 -15.24 1.15 5.78
CA TYR A 79 -14.90 -0.11 5.14
C TYR A 79 -16.07 -1.10 5.12
N ALA A 80 -16.88 -1.17 6.18
CA ALA A 80 -18.07 -2.00 6.23
C ALA A 80 -19.10 -1.59 5.16
N ARG A 81 -19.30 -0.28 4.97
CA ARG A 81 -20.14 0.28 3.88
C ARG A 81 -19.54 0.04 2.51
N TRP A 82 -18.25 0.30 2.34
CA TRP A 82 -17.54 0.17 1.07
C TRP A 82 -17.54 -1.29 0.55
N MET A 83 -17.40 -2.28 1.43
CA MET A 83 -17.50 -3.70 1.07
C MET A 83 -18.94 -4.13 0.73
N GLY A 84 -19.96 -3.39 1.18
CA GLY A 84 -21.37 -3.75 1.02
C GLY A 84 -21.84 -4.94 1.86
N SER A 85 -20.96 -5.57 2.65
CA SER A 85 -21.29 -6.72 3.51
C SER A 85 -21.78 -6.33 4.90
N GLY A 86 -21.41 -5.14 5.40
CA GLY A 86 -21.66 -4.73 6.79
C GLY A 86 -20.82 -5.47 7.83
N ASP A 87 -19.89 -6.34 7.40
CA ASP A 87 -19.05 -7.13 8.31
C ASP A 87 -17.95 -6.26 8.95
N GLN A 88 -18.15 -5.96 10.23
CA GLN A 88 -17.24 -5.16 11.05
C GLN A 88 -15.89 -5.86 11.29
N THR A 89 -15.85 -7.19 11.30
CA THR A 89 -14.62 -7.96 11.55
C THR A 89 -13.68 -7.88 10.36
N GLU A 90 -14.22 -8.10 9.15
CA GLU A 90 -13.45 -7.96 7.92
C GLU A 90 -13.10 -6.48 7.66
N ALA A 91 -14.00 -5.55 7.99
CA ALA A 91 -13.74 -4.12 7.89
C ALA A 91 -12.59 -3.66 8.81
N ALA A 92 -12.48 -4.24 10.02
CA ALA A 92 -11.38 -3.94 10.93
C ALA A 92 -10.02 -4.39 10.38
N ARG A 93 -9.98 -5.54 9.69
CA ARG A 93 -8.77 -6.01 8.98
C ARG A 93 -8.39 -5.08 7.84
N LEU A 94 -9.39 -4.48 7.18
CA LEU A 94 -9.13 -3.47 6.18
C LEU A 94 -8.45 -2.24 6.79
N LYS A 95 -8.93 -1.69 7.89
CA LYS A 95 -8.26 -0.54 8.53
C LYS A 95 -6.77 -0.79 8.79
N GLY A 96 -6.39 -1.97 9.32
CA GLY A 96 -4.99 -2.35 9.47
C GLY A 96 -4.18 -1.39 10.38
N PRO A 97 -2.84 -1.35 10.28
CA PRO A 97 -2.00 -2.16 9.40
C PRO A 97 -2.04 -3.64 9.76
N ALA A 98 -2.21 -4.50 8.75
CA ALA A 98 -2.29 -5.95 8.90
C ALA A 98 -1.64 -6.67 7.70
N LEU A 99 -1.20 -7.91 7.90
CA LEU A 99 -0.69 -8.73 6.80
C LEU A 99 -1.79 -9.00 5.78
N ASN A 100 -1.44 -8.88 4.50
CA ASN A 100 -2.31 -9.34 3.43
C ASN A 100 -2.15 -10.86 3.30
N LEU A 101 -3.10 -11.62 3.86
CA LEU A 101 -2.99 -13.08 4.06
C LEU A 101 -2.74 -13.88 2.77
N LEU A 102 -3.18 -13.39 1.62
CA LEU A 102 -3.03 -14.07 0.32
C LEU A 102 -1.78 -13.59 -0.46
N SER A 103 -0.84 -12.92 0.20
CA SER A 103 0.39 -12.40 -0.41
C SER A 103 1.65 -13.01 0.19
N PRO A 104 2.79 -12.92 -0.52
CA PRO A 104 4.07 -13.37 0.00
C PRO A 104 4.40 -12.71 1.34
N ALA A 105 4.85 -13.55 2.28
CA ALA A 105 5.33 -13.14 3.59
C ALA A 105 6.44 -14.12 4.02
N THR A 106 7.47 -13.60 4.67
CA THR A 106 8.51 -14.39 5.34
C THR A 106 8.29 -14.38 6.85
N ASP A 107 9.14 -15.08 7.60
CA ASP A 107 9.12 -15.07 9.07
C ASP A 107 9.35 -13.68 9.67
N LEU A 108 9.83 -12.71 8.88
CA LEU A 108 9.97 -11.30 9.30
C LEU A 108 8.63 -10.57 9.38
N ALA A 109 7.58 -11.10 8.77
CA ALA A 109 6.31 -10.42 8.56
C ALA A 109 5.66 -9.88 9.84
N PRO A 110 5.58 -10.62 10.96
CA PRO A 110 5.03 -10.07 12.21
C PRO A 110 5.80 -8.84 12.71
N ALA A 111 7.13 -8.90 12.70
CA ALA A 111 7.96 -7.78 13.14
C ALA A 111 7.92 -6.58 12.16
N LEU A 112 7.69 -6.83 10.87
CA LEU A 112 7.47 -5.79 9.87
C LEU A 112 6.12 -5.07 10.07
N VAL A 113 5.06 -5.78 10.45
CA VAL A 113 3.79 -5.14 10.83
C VAL A 113 3.97 -4.19 12.01
N ASP A 114 4.73 -4.62 13.01
CA ASP A 114 5.04 -3.76 14.16
C ASP A 114 5.88 -2.55 13.76
N LEU A 115 6.85 -2.72 12.85
CA LEU A 115 7.63 -1.60 12.31
C LEU A 115 6.74 -0.59 11.59
N VAL A 116 5.81 -1.07 10.75
CA VAL A 116 4.84 -0.20 10.06
C VAL A 116 3.97 0.54 11.06
N ARG A 117 3.40 -0.17 12.04
CA ARG A 117 2.47 0.40 13.03
C ARG A 117 3.15 1.41 13.94
N ASN A 118 4.31 1.05 14.48
CA ASN A 118 4.94 1.78 15.58
C ASN A 118 5.96 2.82 15.13
N VAL A 119 6.39 2.79 13.85
CA VAL A 119 7.37 3.73 13.31
C VAL A 119 6.85 4.40 12.06
N LEU A 120 6.54 3.63 11.01
CA LEU A 120 6.22 4.20 9.69
C LEU A 120 4.97 5.09 9.73
N LEU A 121 3.88 4.60 10.33
CA LEU A 121 2.60 5.30 10.38
C LEU A 121 2.51 6.34 11.51
N GLN A 122 3.53 6.45 12.36
CA GLN A 122 3.61 7.52 13.37
C GLN A 122 4.08 8.85 12.76
N ASP A 123 4.68 8.81 11.56
CA ASP A 123 5.05 10.01 10.80
C ASP A 123 3.82 10.57 10.07
N SER A 124 3.19 11.58 10.66
CA SER A 124 2.00 12.23 10.08
C SER A 124 2.26 12.83 8.70
N LYS A 125 3.47 13.32 8.43
CA LYS A 125 3.82 13.85 7.09
C LYS A 125 3.90 12.74 6.06
N TYR A 126 4.36 11.55 6.46
CA TYR A 126 4.35 10.39 5.58
C TYR A 126 2.93 9.87 5.34
N VAL A 127 2.07 9.86 6.36
CA VAL A 127 0.64 9.51 6.21
C VAL A 127 -0.06 10.43 5.20
N GLU A 128 0.11 11.74 5.30
CA GLU A 128 -0.48 12.69 4.35
C GLU A 128 0.07 12.53 2.93
N ARG A 129 1.35 12.14 2.83
CA ARG A 129 1.97 11.83 1.54
C ARG A 129 1.35 10.60 0.88
N ILE A 130 1.09 9.52 1.63
CA ILE A 130 0.39 8.33 1.13
C ILE A 130 -0.99 8.71 0.59
N LYS A 131 -1.76 9.52 1.32
CA LYS A 131 -3.09 9.98 0.88
C LYS A 131 -3.00 10.80 -0.41
N ARG A 132 -1.99 11.66 -0.55
CA ARG A 132 -1.73 12.42 -1.78
C ARG A 132 -1.36 11.50 -2.94
N HIS A 133 -0.46 10.53 -2.73
CA HIS A 133 -0.10 9.54 -3.75
C HIS A 133 -1.33 8.76 -4.21
N TYR A 134 -2.19 8.35 -3.29
CA TYR A 134 -3.46 7.69 -3.60
C TYR A 134 -4.35 8.56 -4.50
N GLN A 135 -4.55 9.84 -4.16
CA GLN A 135 -5.36 10.75 -4.98
C GLN A 135 -4.79 10.90 -6.40
N MET A 136 -3.48 11.14 -6.51
CA MET A 136 -2.79 11.20 -7.82
C MET A 136 -2.99 9.91 -8.62
N PHE A 137 -2.93 8.76 -7.96
CA PHE A 137 -3.16 7.45 -8.59
C PHE A 137 -4.60 7.30 -9.08
N ARG A 138 -5.59 7.65 -8.26
CA ARG A 138 -7.01 7.58 -8.62
C ARG A 138 -7.35 8.48 -9.81
N GLU A 139 -6.83 9.71 -9.83
CA GLU A 139 -7.01 10.63 -10.96
C GLU A 139 -6.45 10.04 -12.27
N ASN A 140 -5.28 9.39 -12.20
CA ASN A 140 -4.68 8.74 -13.37
C ASN A 140 -5.52 7.56 -13.88
N VAL A 141 -6.00 6.70 -12.98
CA VAL A 141 -6.87 5.56 -13.32
C VAL A 141 -8.14 6.03 -14.02
N GLU A 142 -8.83 7.04 -13.48
CA GLU A 142 -10.06 7.56 -14.09
C GLU A 142 -9.80 8.25 -15.42
N ARG A 143 -8.70 9.00 -15.54
CA ARG A 143 -8.30 9.62 -16.81
C ARG A 143 -8.04 8.57 -17.88
N ASN A 144 -7.35 7.48 -17.54
CA ASN A 144 -7.06 6.39 -18.47
C ASN A 144 -8.35 5.67 -18.91
N ARG A 145 -9.28 5.42 -17.99
CA ARG A 145 -10.62 4.88 -18.32
C ARG A 145 -11.37 5.78 -19.30
N ARG A 146 -11.39 7.10 -19.06
CA ARG A 146 -12.04 8.08 -19.95
C ARG A 146 -11.43 8.09 -21.35
N ARG A 147 -10.09 8.02 -21.44
CA ARG A 147 -9.36 7.95 -22.73
C ARG A 147 -9.70 6.67 -23.50
N GLN A 148 -9.77 5.52 -22.82
CA GLN A 148 -10.14 4.25 -23.45
C GLN A 148 -11.58 4.28 -24.00
N ARG A 149 -12.55 4.85 -23.26
CA ARG A 149 -13.94 4.98 -23.71
C ARG A 149 -14.11 5.92 -24.92
N ARG A 150 -13.24 6.92 -25.07
CA ARG A 150 -13.27 7.89 -26.18
C ARG A 150 -12.60 7.39 -27.46
N ARG A 151 -11.84 6.28 -27.41
CA ARG A 151 -11.22 5.73 -28.63
C ARG A 151 -12.33 5.12 -29.51
N PRO A 152 -12.49 5.56 -30.77
CA PRO A 152 -13.47 4.96 -31.66
C PRO A 152 -13.13 3.47 -31.84
N ARG A 153 -14.13 2.60 -31.67
CA ARG A 153 -13.98 1.18 -32.02
C ARG A 153 -13.66 1.13 -33.50
N LYS A 154 -12.42 0.78 -33.87
CA LYS A 154 -12.09 0.39 -35.24
C LYS A 154 -13.03 -0.77 -35.59
N ARG A 155 -14.07 -0.50 -36.38
CA ARG A 155 -14.88 -1.54 -37.00
C ARG A 155 -13.93 -2.32 -37.92
N ARG A 156 -13.71 -3.59 -37.59
CA ARG A 156 -13.12 -4.56 -38.51
C ARG A 156 -14.16 -4.93 -39.56
#